data_AF-A0A917H7G3-F1
#
_entry.id   AF-A0A917H7G3-F1
#
_cell.length_a   1.000
_cell.length_b   1.000
_cell.length_c   1.000
_cell.angle_alpha   90.00
_cell.angle_beta   90.00
_cell.angle_gamma   90.00
#
_symmetry.space_group_name_H-M   'P 1'
#
loop_
_entity.id
_entity.type
_entity.pdbx_description
1 polymer ?
#
loop_
_entity_poly.entity_id
_entity_poly.type
_entity_poly.pdbx_seq_one_letter_code
_entity_poly.pdbx_strand_id
1 'polypeptide(L)'
;MKRWIARILLAVVALAALIYAGDWVVFRARKGPMGVIQVNQLLATPLKGNKMEYDFMGVVPVNCSRSIFPQNGNPACWWVERHKMQWE
;
A
#
# COMPACT_ATOMS: atom_id res chain seq x y z
N MET A 1 32.71 18.59 0.18
CA MET A 1 31.86 17.37 0.12
C MET A 1 30.56 17.50 0.93
N LYS A 2 30.61 17.83 2.24
CA LYS A 2 29.42 17.93 3.11
C LYS A 2 28.29 18.85 2.60
N ARG A 3 28.65 20.00 1.99
CA ARG A 3 27.69 20.94 1.37
C ARG A 3 26.99 20.39 0.12
N TRP A 4 27.70 19.60 -0.69
CA TRP A 4 27.13 18.97 -1.89
C TRP A 4 26.20 17.83 -1.51
N ILE A 5 26.58 17.00 -0.53
CA ILE A 5 25.72 15.97 0.05
C ILE A 5 24.43 16.60 0.60
N ALA A 6 24.55 17.68 1.38
CA ALA A 6 23.38 18.38 1.90
C ALA A 6 22.44 18.92 0.80
N ARG A 7 23.00 19.48 -0.28
CA ARG A 7 22.20 19.95 -1.43
C ARG A 7 21.50 18.80 -2.17
N ILE A 8 22.19 17.68 -2.36
CA ILE A 8 21.62 16.49 -3.01
C ILE A 8 20.49 15.94 -2.15
N LEU A 9 20.70 15.78 -0.84
CA LEU A 9 19.67 15.32 0.08
C LEU A 9 18.45 16.25 0.07
N LEU A 10 18.68 17.57 0.10
CA LEU A 10 17.59 18.55 0.04
C LEU A 10 16.81 18.47 -1.28
N ALA A 11 17.50 18.29 -2.41
CA ALA A 11 16.86 18.11 -3.71
C ALA A 11 16.03 16.82 -3.77
N VAL A 12 16.55 15.71 -3.24
CA VAL A 12 15.83 14.43 -3.18
C VAL A 12 14.58 14.54 -2.30
N VAL A 13 14.69 15.16 -1.13
CA VAL A 13 13.55 15.37 -0.23
C VAL A 13 12.50 16.29 -0.88
N ALA A 14 12.94 17.39 -1.52
CA ALA A 14 12.04 18.29 -2.22
C ALA A 14 11.30 17.59 -3.38
N LEU A 15 12.01 16.78 -4.16
CA LEU A 15 11.41 16.00 -5.25
C LEU A 15 10.41 14.97 -4.70
N ALA A 16 10.75 14.25 -3.64
CA ALA A 16 9.85 13.29 -3.01
C ALA A 16 8.57 13.98 -2.47
N ALA A 17 8.71 15.16 -1.86
CA ALA A 17 7.58 15.95 -1.39
C ALA A 17 6.66 16.39 -2.54
N LEU A 18 7.23 16.83 -3.66
CA LEU A 18 6.46 17.21 -4.85
C LEU A 18 5.70 16.04 -5.45
N ILE A 19 6.32 14.85 -5.54
CA ILE A 19 5.67 13.64 -6.06
C ILE A 19 4.51 13.24 -5.13
N TYR A 20 4.72 13.25 -3.81
CA TYR A 20 3.68 12.92 -2.84
C TYR A 20 2.51 13.91 -2.89
N ALA A 21 2.79 15.21 -2.96
CA ALA A 21 1.76 16.24 -3.08
C ALA A 21 0.97 16.10 -4.40
N GLY A 22 1.66 15.84 -5.52
CA GLY A 22 1.02 15.58 -6.81
C GLY A 22 0.09 14.38 -6.77
N ASP A 23 0.53 13.26 -6.19
CA ASP A 23 -0.29 12.06 -6.00
C ASP A 23 -1.54 12.35 -5.15
N TRP A 24 -1.37 13.09 -4.04
CA TRP A 24 -2.48 13.47 -3.17
C TRP A 24 -3.50 14.37 -3.89
N VAL A 25 -3.04 15.35 -4.67
CA VAL A 25 -3.93 16.22 -5.46
C VAL A 25 -4.71 15.41 -6.49
N VAL A 26 -4.05 14.50 -7.21
CA VAL A 26 -4.72 13.61 -8.17
C VAL A 26 -5.74 12.72 -7.47
N PHE A 27 -5.37 12.13 -6.33
CA PHE A 27 -6.29 11.34 -5.50
C PHE A 27 -7.52 12.15 -5.09
N ARG A 28 -7.34 13.40 -4.65
CA ARG A 28 -8.45 14.24 -4.20
C ARG A 28 -9.34 14.75 -5.34
N ALA A 29 -8.75 15.04 -6.51
CA ALA A 29 -9.46 15.58 -7.66
C ALA A 29 -10.26 14.51 -8.43
N ARG A 30 -9.89 13.23 -8.32
CA ARG A 30 -10.50 12.14 -9.07
C ARG A 30 -11.91 11.82 -8.51
N LYS A 31 -12.91 11.76 -9.40
CA LYS A 31 -14.24 11.22 -9.06
C LYS A 31 -14.13 9.68 -8.96
N GLY A 32 -14.24 9.14 -7.74
CA GLY A 32 -14.04 7.71 -7.46
C GLY A 32 -12.57 7.34 -7.19
N PRO A 33 -11.93 7.93 -6.16
CA PRO A 33 -10.51 7.72 -5.86
C PRO A 33 -10.25 6.37 -5.18
N MET A 34 -11.31 5.67 -4.79
CA MET A 34 -11.28 4.32 -4.23
C MET A 34 -11.58 3.27 -5.30
N GLY A 35 -11.00 2.10 -5.13
CA GLY A 35 -11.32 0.87 -5.85
C GLY A 35 -11.56 -0.27 -4.86
N VAL A 36 -11.99 -1.42 -5.38
CA VAL A 36 -12.18 -2.65 -4.61
C VAL A 36 -11.48 -3.77 -5.37
N ILE A 37 -10.63 -4.53 -4.68
CA ILE A 37 -9.95 -5.71 -5.22
C ILE A 37 -10.33 -6.91 -4.36
N GLN A 38 -10.60 -8.03 -5.02
CA GLN A 38 -10.88 -9.31 -4.38
C GLN A 38 -9.55 -9.99 -4.01
N VAL A 39 -9.39 -10.35 -2.73
CA VAL A 39 -8.19 -10.99 -2.19
C VAL A 39 -8.53 -12.32 -1.52
N ASN A 40 -7.61 -13.26 -1.59
CA ASN A 40 -7.66 -14.54 -0.90
C ASN A 40 -7.26 -14.33 0.57
N GLN A 41 -8.15 -14.68 1.50
CA GLN A 41 -7.91 -14.59 2.93
C GLN A 41 -7.50 -15.95 3.48
N LEU A 42 -6.41 -15.97 4.24
CA LEU A 42 -5.87 -17.14 4.92
C LEU A 42 -5.82 -16.86 6.41
N LEU A 43 -6.34 -17.79 7.21
CA LEU A 43 -6.22 -17.75 8.67
C LEU A 43 -4.93 -18.45 9.08
N ALA A 44 -4.05 -17.75 9.79
CA ALA A 44 -2.79 -18.29 10.27
C ALA A 44 -2.91 -18.73 11.74
N THR A 45 -3.16 -20.03 11.96
CA THR A 45 -3.35 -20.57 13.31
C THR A 45 -2.03 -21.12 13.88
N PRO A 46 -1.54 -20.59 15.02
CA PRO A 46 -0.35 -21.15 15.67
C PRO A 46 -0.67 -22.47 16.37
N LEU A 47 0.10 -23.49 16.06
CA LEU A 47 0.00 -24.83 16.65
C LEU A 47 1.14 -25.11 17.64
N LYS A 48 0.91 -26.08 18.53
CA LYS A 48 1.92 -26.57 19.46
C LYS A 48 3.17 -27.07 18.71
N GLY A 49 4.35 -26.75 19.23
CA GLY A 49 5.62 -27.17 18.64
C GLY A 49 6.12 -26.25 17.52
N ASN A 50 5.75 -24.96 17.55
CA ASN A 50 6.22 -23.94 16.62
C ASN A 50 5.83 -24.21 15.16
N LYS A 51 4.64 -24.81 14.95
CA LYS A 51 4.05 -25.04 13.64
C LYS A 51 2.97 -24.00 13.37
N MET A 52 2.80 -23.61 12.12
CA MET A 52 1.73 -22.74 11.66
C MET A 52 0.85 -23.51 10.69
N GLU A 53 -0.45 -23.46 10.90
CA GLU A 53 -1.45 -23.95 9.95
C GLU A 53 -2.08 -22.76 9.23
N TYR A 54 -2.34 -22.92 7.93
CA TYR A 54 -2.90 -21.87 7.07
C TYR A 54 -4.19 -22.37 6.43
N ASP A 55 -5.32 -21.86 6.89
CA ASP A 55 -6.63 -22.27 6.40
C ASP A 55 -7.19 -21.23 5.42
N PHE A 56 -7.68 -21.69 4.26
CA PHE A 56 -8.30 -20.81 3.29
C PHE A 56 -9.71 -20.41 3.73
N MET A 57 -9.88 -19.12 4.02
CA MET A 57 -11.13 -18.54 4.53
C MET A 57 -12.05 -18.04 3.41
N GLY A 58 -11.56 -17.98 2.17
CA GLY A 58 -12.32 -17.53 1.01
C GLY A 58 -11.75 -16.27 0.37
N VAL A 59 -12.59 -15.62 -0.42
CA VAL A 59 -12.25 -14.40 -1.15
C VAL A 59 -13.03 -13.23 -0.56
N VAL A 60 -12.32 -12.18 -0.15
CA VAL A 60 -12.92 -10.99 0.46
C VAL A 60 -12.63 -9.71 -0.33
N PRO A 61 -13.57 -8.75 -0.37
CA PRO A 61 -13.34 -7.46 -1.00
C PRO A 61 -12.51 -6.55 -0.09
N VAL A 62 -11.44 -5.98 -0.62
CA VAL A 62 -10.60 -4.98 0.06
C VAL A 62 -10.66 -3.64 -0.67
N ASN A 63 -10.99 -2.59 0.09
CA ASN A 63 -10.93 -1.22 -0.40
C ASN A 63 -9.48 -0.78 -0.58
N CYS A 64 -9.21 -0.13 -1.72
CA CYS A 64 -7.87 0.35 -2.06
C CYS A 64 -7.94 1.75 -2.67
N SER A 65 -6.86 2.52 -2.58
CA SER A 65 -6.74 3.84 -3.19
C SER A 65 -6.18 3.73 -4.61
N ARG A 66 -6.82 4.40 -5.58
CA ARG A 66 -6.35 4.49 -6.97
C ARG A 66 -5.31 5.60 -7.12
N SER A 67 -4.21 5.46 -6.39
CA SER A 67 -3.10 6.39 -6.28
C SER A 67 -1.77 5.62 -6.31
N ILE A 68 -0.67 6.35 -6.48
CA ILE A 68 0.69 5.77 -6.43
C ILE A 68 0.99 5.34 -4.99
N PHE A 69 0.68 6.19 -4.01
CA PHE A 69 0.89 5.91 -2.59
C PHE A 69 -0.43 5.52 -1.89
N PRO A 70 -0.37 4.82 -0.74
CA PRO A 70 -1.53 4.62 0.12
C PRO A 70 -2.13 5.96 0.54
N GLN A 71 -3.44 6.12 0.37
CA GLN A 71 -4.17 7.34 0.72
C GLN A 71 -5.38 7.00 1.60
N ASN A 72 -5.71 7.88 2.54
CA ASN A 72 -6.89 7.77 3.40
C ASN A 72 -6.96 6.44 4.19
N GLY A 73 -5.81 5.93 4.66
CA GLY A 73 -5.73 4.68 5.42
C GLY A 73 -5.91 3.40 4.59
N ASN A 74 -6.03 3.50 3.26
CA ASN A 74 -6.22 2.36 2.39
C ASN A 74 -4.96 2.08 1.56
N PRO A 75 -4.61 0.81 1.30
CA PRO A 75 -3.47 0.45 0.48
C PRO A 75 -3.67 0.87 -0.98
N ALA A 76 -2.58 1.09 -1.72
CA ALA A 76 -2.67 1.40 -3.13
C ALA A 76 -3.17 0.18 -3.93
N CYS A 77 -4.11 0.39 -4.87
CA CYS A 77 -4.73 -0.72 -5.59
C CYS A 77 -3.72 -1.58 -6.37
N TRP A 78 -2.70 -0.97 -6.98
CA TRP A 78 -1.66 -1.73 -7.70
C TRP A 78 -0.86 -2.67 -6.78
N TRP A 79 -0.72 -2.30 -5.50
CA TRP A 79 -0.03 -3.11 -4.51
C TRP A 79 -0.87 -4.32 -4.12
N VAL A 80 -2.16 -4.08 -3.83
CA VAL A 80 -3.13 -5.15 -3.49
C VAL A 80 -3.29 -6.12 -4.65
N GLU A 81 -3.34 -5.62 -5.89
CA GLU A 81 -3.45 -6.46 -7.09
C GLU A 81 -2.26 -7.42 -7.24
N ARG A 82 -1.07 -7.03 -6.78
CA ARG A 82 0.13 -7.88 -6.78
C ARG A 82 0.23 -8.79 -5.55
N HIS A 83 -0.43 -8.42 -4.45
CA HIS A 83 -0.42 -9.14 -3.18
C HIS A 83 -1.83 -9.51 -2.76
N LYS A 84 -2.50 -10.31 -3.60
CA LYS A 84 -3.88 -10.76 -3.36
C LYS A 84 -4.01 -11.80 -2.24
N MET A 85 -2.94 -12.13 -1.54
CA MET A 85 -2.96 -13.09 -0.45
C MET A 85 -2.79 -12.33 0.86
N GLN A 86 -3.83 -12.33 1.68
CA GLN A 86 -3.86 -11.67 2.98
C GLN A 86 -3.99 -12.70 4.10
N TRP A 87 -3.33 -12.37 5.22
CA TRP A 87 -3.24 -13.22 6.39
C TRP A 87 -3.99 -12.54 7.53
N GLU A 88 -4.83 -13.29 8.23
CA GLU A 88 -5.48 -12.89 9.48
C GLU A 88 -5.03 -13.77 10.64
#